data_AF-A0A9W4UP14-F1
#
_entry.id   AF-A0A9W4UP14-F1
#
_cell.length_a   1.000
_cell.length_b   1.000
_cell.length_c   1.000
_cell.angle_alpha   90.00
_cell.angle_beta   90.00
_cell.angle_gamma   90.00
#
_symmetry.space_group_name_H-M   'P 1'
#
loop_
_entity.id
_entity.type
_entity.pdbx_description
1 polymer ?
#
loop_
_entity_poly.entity_id
_entity_poly.type
_entity_poly.pdbx_seq_one_letter_code
_entity_poly.pdbx_strand_id
1 'polypeptide(L)'
;MPITEIIFPTFKSNLTKEAHAVAKTAFTAIKGQPGLLHHRIGRITREDGKPLGEEWKSVLSLEWDSPTAFHNIYPSATIFQEVMKQVIPYVAAKATPLLFQPLPPSSLSTHTTSNASFPNPPHGATQLFLRETGAGSDGGEVKTAWAELVDAVNAEGKDGVVGEWEGEGIENAEGLWVGFLGWKGGVEVCFFFLLLSFHIPFFFFYFFLFACGWGDWLT
;
A
#
# COMPACT_ATOMS: atom_id res chain seq x y z
N MET A 1 -4.68 18.25 6.44
CA MET A 1 -4.15 17.63 5.21
C MET A 1 -4.35 16.15 5.38
N PRO A 2 -4.94 15.47 4.40
CA PRO A 2 -5.19 14.04 4.51
C PRO A 2 -3.89 13.27 4.76
N ILE A 3 -3.99 12.18 5.50
CA ILE A 3 -2.89 11.23 5.71
C ILE A 3 -3.37 9.82 5.40
N THR A 4 -2.44 8.98 4.94
CA THR A 4 -2.67 7.56 4.69
C THR A 4 -2.01 6.75 5.80
N GLU A 5 -2.79 5.90 6.45
CA GLU A 5 -2.34 4.92 7.41
C GLU A 5 -2.22 3.56 6.73
N ILE A 6 -1.07 2.89 6.92
CA ILE A 6 -0.82 1.53 6.43
C ILE A 6 -0.47 0.63 7.62
N ILE A 7 -1.15 -0.51 7.71
CA ILE A 7 -0.88 -1.53 8.72
C ILE A 7 -0.65 -2.87 8.02
N PHE A 8 0.46 -3.52 8.38
CA PHE A 8 0.77 -4.90 8.00
C PHE A 8 0.53 -5.81 9.22
N PRO A 9 -0.70 -6.30 9.44
CA PRO A 9 -0.98 -7.17 10.57
C PRO A 9 -0.21 -8.49 10.47
N THR A 10 0.43 -8.89 11.56
CA THR A 10 1.01 -10.23 11.70
C THR A 10 0.01 -11.14 12.40
N PHE A 11 -0.64 -12.02 11.65
CA PHE A 11 -1.59 -13.00 12.19
C PHE A 11 -0.90 -14.32 12.57
N LYS A 12 -1.51 -15.08 13.46
CA LYS A 12 -1.09 -16.46 13.78
C LYS A 12 -1.16 -17.32 12.52
N SER A 13 -0.09 -18.05 12.21
CA SER A 13 0.10 -18.77 10.95
C SER A 13 -1.04 -19.72 10.60
N ASN A 14 -1.64 -20.37 11.59
CA ASN A 14 -2.75 -21.31 11.41
C ASN A 14 -4.13 -20.64 11.26
N LEU A 15 -4.23 -19.32 11.43
CA LEU A 15 -5.49 -18.56 11.42
C LEU A 15 -5.51 -17.42 10.40
N THR A 16 -4.47 -17.26 9.58
CA THR A 16 -4.26 -16.07 8.72
C THR A 16 -5.44 -15.76 7.78
N LYS A 17 -6.04 -16.79 7.17
CA LYS A 17 -7.22 -16.65 6.27
C LYS A 17 -8.48 -16.21 7.03
N GLU A 18 -8.74 -16.84 8.18
CA GLU A 18 -9.87 -16.47 9.05
C GLU A 18 -9.69 -15.06 9.61
N ALA A 19 -8.47 -14.76 10.07
CA ALA A 19 -8.08 -13.45 10.58
C ALA A 19 -8.31 -12.34 9.56
N HIS A 20 -7.95 -12.56 8.29
CA HIS A 20 -8.24 -11.61 7.22
C HIS A 20 -9.75 -11.38 7.04
N ALA A 21 -10.56 -12.44 7.05
CA ALA A 21 -12.02 -12.32 6.91
C ALA A 21 -12.66 -11.60 8.11
N VAL A 22 -12.19 -11.90 9.33
CA VAL A 22 -12.63 -11.23 10.56
C VAL A 22 -12.22 -9.76 10.53
N ALA A 23 -10.97 -9.44 10.22
CA ALA A 23 -10.51 -8.06 10.11
C ALA A 23 -11.30 -7.29 9.05
N LYS A 24 -11.57 -7.89 7.88
CA LYS A 24 -12.40 -7.29 6.85
C LYS A 24 -13.80 -6.92 7.33
N THR A 25 -14.40 -7.76 8.16
CA THR A 25 -15.71 -7.48 8.76
C THR A 25 -15.60 -6.45 9.88
N ALA A 26 -14.66 -6.64 10.82
CA ALA A 26 -14.52 -5.80 12.00
C ALA A 26 -14.23 -4.33 11.65
N PHE A 27 -13.34 -4.08 10.67
CA PHE A 27 -13.02 -2.74 10.19
C PHE A 27 -14.14 -2.07 9.40
N THR A 28 -15.26 -2.74 9.11
CA THR A 28 -16.46 -2.02 8.63
C THR A 28 -17.12 -1.18 9.73
N ALA A 29 -16.91 -1.52 11.01
CA ALA A 29 -17.50 -0.80 12.15
C ALA A 29 -16.93 0.62 12.32
N ILE A 30 -15.73 0.88 11.81
CA ILE A 30 -15.15 2.24 11.80
C ILE A 30 -15.68 3.11 10.65
N LYS A 31 -16.49 2.55 9.75
CA LYS A 31 -17.08 3.33 8.65
C LYS A 31 -17.95 4.45 9.22
N GLY A 32 -17.73 5.68 8.75
CA GLY A 32 -18.48 6.86 9.18
C GLY A 32 -17.94 7.52 10.45
N GLN A 33 -16.81 7.07 11.00
CA GLN A 33 -16.12 7.81 12.05
C GLN A 33 -15.67 9.19 11.54
N PRO A 34 -15.79 10.26 12.36
CA PRO A 34 -15.35 11.59 11.96
C PRO A 34 -13.89 11.61 11.51
N GLY A 35 -13.65 12.19 10.33
CA GLY A 35 -12.33 12.32 9.72
C GLY A 35 -11.80 11.07 9.02
N LEU A 36 -12.46 9.92 9.11
CA LEU A 36 -12.13 8.76 8.26
C LEU A 36 -12.71 8.97 6.86
N LEU A 37 -11.83 9.12 5.86
CA LEU A 37 -12.21 9.30 4.45
C LEU A 37 -12.44 7.94 3.77
N HIS A 38 -11.58 6.96 4.06
CA HIS A 38 -11.62 5.66 3.41
C HIS A 38 -10.95 4.56 4.24
N HIS A 39 -11.37 3.32 4.01
CA HIS A 39 -10.66 2.13 4.51
C HIS A 39 -10.74 0.98 3.49
N ARG A 40 -9.65 0.22 3.38
CA ARG A 40 -9.56 -1.01 2.58
C ARG A 40 -8.69 -2.03 3.32
N ILE A 41 -9.11 -3.28 3.28
CA ILE A 41 -8.24 -4.40 3.58
C ILE A 41 -8.01 -5.22 2.31
N GLY A 42 -6.75 -5.46 2.01
CA GLY A 42 -6.28 -6.25 0.87
C GLY A 42 -5.57 -7.51 1.33
N ARG A 43 -5.55 -8.52 0.47
CA ARG A 43 -4.63 -9.65 0.57
C ARG A 43 -3.40 -9.32 -0.25
N ILE A 44 -2.22 -9.50 0.35
CA ILE A 44 -0.97 -9.46 -0.39
C ILE A 44 -0.86 -10.79 -1.14
N THR A 45 -0.72 -10.73 -2.46
CA THR A 45 -0.63 -11.92 -3.33
C THR A 45 0.81 -12.21 -3.75
N ARG A 46 1.63 -11.17 -3.77
CA ARG A 46 3.06 -11.21 -4.12
C ARG A 46 3.82 -10.29 -3.17
N GLU A 47 5.10 -10.55 -2.94
CA GLU A 47 6.02 -9.75 -2.13
C GLU A 47 7.39 -9.79 -2.82
N ASP A 48 8.04 -8.64 -3.01
CA ASP A 48 9.28 -8.55 -3.81
C ASP A 48 9.18 -9.23 -5.19
N GLY A 49 8.02 -9.14 -5.84
CA GLY A 49 7.73 -9.79 -7.12
C GLY A 49 7.45 -11.29 -7.05
N LYS A 50 7.62 -11.94 -5.89
CA LYS A 50 7.44 -13.38 -5.69
C LYS A 50 6.04 -13.71 -5.16
N PRO A 51 5.39 -14.78 -5.64
CA PRO A 51 4.10 -15.21 -5.09
C PRO A 51 4.26 -15.70 -3.63
N LEU A 52 3.31 -15.35 -2.76
CA LEU A 52 3.31 -15.77 -1.35
C LEU A 52 2.86 -17.23 -1.11
N GLY A 53 2.53 -17.98 -2.17
CA GLY A 53 2.06 -19.36 -2.07
C GLY A 53 0.81 -19.48 -1.19
N GLU A 54 0.87 -20.36 -0.19
CA GLU A 54 -0.21 -20.58 0.78
C GLU A 54 -0.23 -19.55 1.92
N GLU A 55 0.83 -18.74 2.06
CA GLU A 55 0.88 -17.72 3.09
C GLU A 55 -0.17 -16.63 2.82
N TRP A 56 -0.91 -16.26 3.87
CA TRP A 56 -1.95 -15.24 3.78
C TRP A 56 -1.54 -14.00 4.55
N LYS A 57 -0.88 -13.08 3.84
CA LYS A 57 -0.54 -11.75 4.36
C LYS A 57 -1.64 -10.75 4.00
N SER A 58 -1.92 -9.83 4.92
CA SER A 58 -2.91 -8.77 4.72
C SER A 58 -2.25 -7.41 4.81
N VAL A 59 -2.86 -6.43 4.15
CA VAL A 59 -2.55 -5.01 4.31
C VAL A 59 -3.86 -4.28 4.59
N LEU A 60 -3.85 -3.41 5.57
CA LEU A 60 -4.95 -2.50 5.87
C LEU A 60 -4.48 -1.09 5.54
N SER A 61 -5.25 -0.39 4.71
CA SER A 61 -5.05 1.01 4.37
C SER A 61 -6.25 1.80 4.88
N LEU A 62 -5.98 2.88 5.61
CA LEU A 62 -6.99 3.86 5.99
C LEU A 62 -6.54 5.23 5.51
N GLU A 63 -7.50 6.09 5.20
CA GLU A 63 -7.24 7.47 4.86
C GLU A 63 -8.00 8.38 5.82
N TRP A 64 -7.29 9.32 6.42
CA TRP A 64 -7.80 10.27 7.39
C TRP A 64 -7.70 11.69 6.83
N ASP A 65 -8.59 12.59 7.23
CA ASP A 65 -8.55 14.00 6.81
C ASP A 65 -7.39 14.80 7.43
N SER A 66 -6.85 14.29 8.54
CA SER A 66 -5.83 14.92 9.37
C SER A 66 -5.20 13.92 10.34
N PRO A 67 -3.96 14.17 10.80
CA PRO A 67 -3.36 13.42 11.92
C PRO A 67 -4.21 13.47 13.19
N THR A 68 -4.86 14.60 13.47
CA THR A 68 -5.74 14.74 14.65
C THR A 68 -6.92 13.76 14.60
N ALA A 69 -7.55 13.55 13.44
CA ALA A 69 -8.63 12.59 13.31
C ALA A 69 -8.17 11.15 13.59
N PHE A 70 -6.97 10.78 13.10
CA PHE A 70 -6.34 9.50 13.44
C PHE A 70 -6.15 9.36 14.96
N HIS A 71 -5.51 10.34 15.62
CA HIS A 71 -5.22 10.30 17.06
C HIS A 71 -6.46 10.39 17.96
N ASN A 72 -7.57 10.90 17.45
CA ASN A 72 -8.86 10.85 18.15
C ASN A 72 -9.45 9.44 18.21
N ILE A 73 -9.04 8.54 17.31
CA ILE A 73 -9.51 7.15 17.23
C ILE A 73 -8.46 6.18 17.79
N TYR A 74 -7.23 6.26 17.29
CA TYR A 74 -6.13 5.41 17.70
C TYR A 74 -5.35 6.01 18.90
N PRO A 75 -4.93 5.20 19.88
CA PRO A 75 -5.27 3.80 20.10
C PRO A 75 -6.46 3.62 21.05
N SER A 76 -7.06 4.68 21.58
CA SER A 76 -7.85 4.59 22.82
C SER A 76 -9.36 4.74 22.64
N ALA A 77 -9.87 5.13 21.46
CA ALA A 77 -11.30 5.31 21.29
C ALA A 77 -12.06 3.99 21.47
N THR A 78 -13.27 4.08 22.05
CA THR A 78 -14.11 2.91 22.33
C THR A 78 -14.35 2.06 21.09
N ILE A 79 -14.67 2.70 19.96
CA ILE A 79 -14.90 2.00 18.69
C ILE A 79 -13.67 1.24 18.20
N PHE A 80 -12.47 1.82 18.35
CA PHE A 80 -11.23 1.16 17.99
C PHE A 80 -10.96 -0.03 18.89
N GLN A 81 -11.17 0.12 20.20
CA GLN A 81 -11.04 -0.97 21.16
C GLN A 81 -12.02 -2.13 20.88
N GLU A 82 -13.25 -1.83 20.46
CA GLU A 82 -14.25 -2.84 20.06
C GLU A 82 -13.86 -3.60 18.80
N VAL A 83 -13.31 -2.91 17.79
CA VAL A 83 -12.76 -3.53 16.58
C VAL A 83 -11.57 -4.43 16.98
N MET A 84 -10.64 -3.91 17.78
CA MET A 84 -9.45 -4.66 18.17
C MET A 84 -9.78 -5.89 19.03
N LYS A 85 -10.83 -5.86 19.88
CA LYS A 85 -11.29 -7.06 20.60
C LYS A 85 -11.63 -8.22 19.68
N GLN A 86 -12.13 -7.96 18.47
CA GLN A 86 -12.44 -9.00 17.49
C GLN A 86 -11.18 -9.52 16.79
N VAL A 87 -10.19 -8.65 16.58
CA VAL A 87 -8.98 -8.98 15.80
C VAL A 87 -7.85 -9.56 16.67
N ILE A 88 -7.66 -9.07 17.90
CA ILE A 88 -6.59 -9.47 18.84
C ILE A 88 -6.44 -11.00 18.98
N PRO A 89 -7.52 -11.81 19.09
CA PRO A 89 -7.38 -13.27 19.20
C PRO A 89 -6.57 -13.92 18.06
N TYR A 90 -6.54 -13.28 16.90
CA TYR A 90 -5.86 -13.77 15.69
C TYR A 90 -4.45 -13.20 15.49
N VAL A 91 -4.09 -12.16 16.23
CA VAL A 91 -2.82 -11.45 16.08
C VAL A 91 -1.68 -12.23 16.75
N ALA A 92 -0.57 -12.38 16.04
CA ALA A 92 0.67 -12.97 16.55
C ALA A 92 1.62 -11.92 17.14
N ALA A 93 1.64 -10.72 16.56
CA ALA A 93 2.43 -9.60 17.06
C ALA A 93 1.68 -8.28 16.86
N LYS A 94 1.85 -7.34 17.79
CA LYS A 94 1.27 -6.01 17.67
C LYS A 94 1.80 -5.35 16.40
N ALA A 95 0.90 -4.96 15.50
CA ALA A 95 1.25 -4.17 14.34
C ALA A 95 1.38 -2.69 14.73
N THR A 96 2.32 -2.02 14.12
CA THR A 96 2.53 -0.58 14.28
C THR A 96 1.98 0.11 13.04
N PRO A 97 1.01 1.02 13.17
CA PRO A 97 0.56 1.83 12.03
C PRO A 97 1.69 2.68 11.47
N LEU A 98 1.79 2.77 10.16
CA LEU A 98 2.70 3.68 9.47
C LEU A 98 1.86 4.80 8.86
N LEU A 99 2.18 6.04 9.20
CA LEU A 99 1.45 7.21 8.72
C LEU A 99 2.26 7.93 7.65
N PHE A 100 1.58 8.29 6.57
CA PHE A 100 2.18 8.97 5.43
C PHE A 100 1.36 10.20 5.06
N GLN A 101 2.03 11.30 4.80
CA GLN A 101 1.42 12.50 4.22
C GLN A 101 1.71 12.56 2.72
N PRO A 102 0.75 13.05 1.91
CA PRO A 102 0.98 13.21 0.48
C PRO A 102 2.13 14.19 0.23
N LEU A 103 2.99 13.87 -0.73
CA LEU A 103 3.97 14.84 -1.19
C LEU A 103 3.28 16.00 -1.91
N PRO A 104 3.86 17.22 -1.91
CA PRO A 104 3.34 18.32 -2.71
C PRO A 104 3.17 17.89 -4.17
N PRO A 105 2.19 18.45 -4.91
CA PRO A 105 2.00 18.12 -6.32
C PRO A 105 3.21 18.58 -7.16
N SER A 106 4.27 17.78 -7.20
CA SER A 106 5.39 17.96 -8.11
C SER A 106 5.05 17.20 -9.39
N SER A 107 4.22 17.83 -10.21
CA SER A 107 3.89 17.54 -11.62
C SER A 107 3.43 16.14 -12.05
N LEU A 108 3.50 15.10 -11.21
CA LEU A 108 3.24 13.71 -11.63
C LEU A 108 2.18 12.99 -10.80
N SER A 109 2.12 13.20 -9.48
CA SER A 109 0.97 12.78 -8.68
C SER A 109 -0.08 13.89 -8.69
N THR A 110 -1.21 13.63 -9.34
CA THR A 110 -2.34 14.56 -9.36
C THR A 110 -3.27 14.40 -8.16
N HIS A 111 -3.06 13.34 -7.37
CA HIS A 111 -3.95 12.91 -6.31
C HIS A 111 -3.43 13.31 -4.94
N THR A 112 -4.25 14.05 -4.19
CA THR A 112 -4.01 14.37 -2.77
C THR A 112 -4.47 13.26 -1.83
N THR A 113 -5.14 12.25 -2.38
CA THR A 113 -5.70 11.11 -1.65
C THR A 113 -5.21 9.80 -2.25
N SER A 114 -4.79 8.87 -1.39
CA SER A 114 -4.32 7.54 -1.79
C SER A 114 -5.45 6.65 -2.30
N ASN A 115 -6.70 6.96 -1.94
CA ASN A 115 -7.88 6.23 -2.42
C ASN A 115 -7.96 6.14 -3.96
N ALA A 116 -7.44 7.14 -4.69
CA ALA A 116 -7.38 7.10 -6.15
C ALA A 116 -6.56 5.92 -6.69
N SER A 117 -5.57 5.44 -5.94
CA SER A 117 -4.72 4.29 -6.29
C SER A 117 -5.32 2.92 -5.91
N PHE A 118 -6.51 2.90 -5.29
CA PHE A 118 -7.20 1.66 -4.92
C PHE A 118 -8.38 1.41 -5.87
N PRO A 119 -8.26 0.50 -6.84
CA PRO A 119 -9.35 0.20 -7.77
C PRO A 119 -10.58 -0.32 -7.02
N ASN A 120 -11.76 -0.04 -7.58
CA ASN A 120 -13.01 -0.53 -7.00
C ASN A 120 -13.12 -2.05 -7.17
N PRO A 121 -13.46 -2.80 -6.10
CA PRO A 121 -13.76 -4.23 -6.21
C PRO A 121 -14.87 -4.51 -7.23
N PRO A 122 -14.88 -5.68 -7.90
CA PRO A 122 -14.01 -6.83 -7.66
C PRO A 122 -12.73 -6.87 -8.52
N HIS A 123 -12.48 -5.85 -9.35
CA HIS A 123 -11.43 -5.91 -10.37
C HIS A 123 -10.34 -4.87 -10.14
N GLY A 124 -9.12 -5.34 -9.93
CA GLY A 124 -7.92 -4.51 -9.91
C GLY A 124 -6.92 -4.95 -8.85
N ALA A 125 -5.72 -4.40 -8.95
CA ALA A 125 -4.63 -4.62 -8.01
C ALA A 125 -4.01 -3.27 -7.64
N THR A 126 -3.43 -3.17 -6.44
CA THR A 126 -2.61 -2.03 -6.05
C THR A 126 -1.21 -2.55 -5.79
N GLN A 127 -0.22 -1.95 -6.44
CA GLN A 127 1.18 -2.12 -6.08
C GLN A 127 1.53 -1.09 -5.01
N LEU A 128 2.21 -1.55 -3.98
CA LEU A 128 2.68 -0.73 -2.88
C LEU A 128 4.19 -0.86 -2.82
N PHE A 129 4.86 0.29 -2.86
CA PHE A 129 6.30 0.44 -2.76
C PHE A 129 6.60 1.11 -1.43
N LEU A 130 7.52 0.55 -0.64
CA LEU A 130 8.02 1.16 0.59
C LEU A 130 9.54 1.21 0.51
N ARG A 131 10.12 2.37 0.84
CA ARG A 131 11.57 2.56 0.82
C ARG A 131 11.99 3.46 1.98
N GLU A 132 13.08 3.09 2.64
CA GLU A 132 13.76 3.99 3.57
C GLU A 132 14.45 5.10 2.78
N THR A 133 14.12 6.34 3.11
CA THR A 133 14.85 7.54 2.69
C THR A 133 15.80 7.87 3.85
N GLY A 134 16.95 7.21 3.88
CA GLY A 134 17.93 7.37 4.95
C GLY A 134 18.37 8.82 5.16
N ALA A 135 18.93 9.11 6.33
CA ALA A 135 19.56 10.39 6.63
C ALA A 135 20.80 10.57 5.73
N GLY A 136 20.64 11.16 4.55
CA GLY A 136 21.71 11.42 3.58
C GLY A 136 21.49 10.82 2.18
N SER A 137 20.46 10.00 1.97
CA SER A 137 19.96 9.75 0.62
C SER A 137 19.07 10.92 0.25
N ASP A 138 19.47 11.73 -0.72
CA ASP A 138 18.58 12.75 -1.28
C ASP A 138 17.32 12.03 -1.73
N GLY A 139 16.19 12.33 -1.08
CA GLY A 139 14.87 11.83 -1.50
C GLY A 139 14.55 12.13 -2.97
N GLY A 140 15.38 12.94 -3.63
CA GLY A 140 15.43 13.12 -5.08
C GLY A 140 15.60 11.83 -5.88
N GLU A 141 16.42 10.85 -5.45
CA GLU A 141 16.59 9.60 -6.23
C GLU A 141 15.27 8.80 -6.30
N VAL A 142 14.59 8.65 -5.16
CA VAL A 142 13.30 7.95 -5.08
C VAL A 142 12.26 8.67 -5.92
N LYS A 143 12.21 10.00 -5.82
CA LYS A 143 11.27 10.84 -6.60
C LYS A 143 11.53 10.75 -8.10
N THR A 144 12.80 10.77 -8.54
CA THR A 144 13.15 10.61 -9.96
C THR A 144 12.78 9.22 -10.47
N ALA A 145 13.10 8.16 -9.72
CA ALA A 145 12.74 6.80 -10.13
C ALA A 145 11.22 6.59 -10.17
N TRP A 146 10.48 7.17 -9.21
CA TRP A 146 9.01 7.14 -9.20
C TRP A 146 8.44 7.88 -10.41
N ALA A 147 8.96 9.07 -10.72
CA ALA A 147 8.59 9.86 -11.88
C ALA A 147 8.76 9.08 -13.19
N GLU A 148 9.94 8.48 -13.38
CA GLU A 148 10.26 7.66 -14.56
C GLU A 148 9.33 6.45 -14.67
N LEU A 149 8.99 5.80 -13.55
CA LEU A 149 8.05 4.69 -13.51
C LEU A 149 6.65 5.14 -13.95
N VAL A 150 6.12 6.22 -13.37
CA VAL A 150 4.79 6.75 -13.69
C VAL A 150 4.72 7.15 -15.17
N ASP A 151 5.73 7.85 -15.67
CA ASP A 151 5.82 8.26 -17.07
C ASP A 151 5.88 7.07 -18.02
N ALA A 152 6.69 6.05 -17.70
CA ALA A 152 6.78 4.84 -18.52
C ALA A 152 5.44 4.10 -18.58
N VAL A 153 4.77 3.96 -17.44
CA VAL A 153 3.47 3.28 -17.36
C VAL A 153 2.39 4.05 -18.13
N ASN A 154 2.39 5.39 -18.06
CA ASN A 154 1.49 6.23 -18.83
C ASN A 154 1.79 6.17 -20.34
N ALA A 155 3.07 6.16 -20.73
CA ALA A 155 3.50 6.11 -22.13
C ALA A 155 3.18 4.77 -22.81
N GLU A 156 3.14 3.66 -22.06
CA GLU A 156 2.72 2.36 -22.57
C GLU A 156 1.24 2.33 -23.02
N GLY A 157 0.46 3.39 -22.75
CA GLY A 157 -0.92 3.54 -23.22
C GLY A 157 -1.84 2.43 -22.70
N LYS A 158 -1.42 1.73 -21.64
CA LYS A 158 -2.24 0.71 -21.02
C LYS A 158 -3.38 1.44 -20.32
N ASP A 159 -4.61 1.20 -20.78
CA ASP A 159 -5.88 1.51 -20.09
C ASP A 159 -5.98 0.90 -18.66
N GLY A 160 -4.88 0.35 -18.17
CA GLY A 160 -4.72 -0.46 -16.97
C GLY A 160 -4.31 0.30 -15.73
N VAL A 161 -3.93 1.59 -15.73
CA VAL A 161 -3.71 2.32 -14.46
C VAL A 161 -4.96 3.10 -14.06
N VAL A 162 -5.38 2.97 -12.79
CA VAL A 162 -6.49 3.76 -12.23
C VAL A 162 -6.02 5.04 -11.55
N GLY A 163 -4.80 5.05 -11.03
CA GLY A 163 -4.25 6.17 -10.29
C GLY A 163 -2.97 5.79 -9.56
N GLU A 164 -2.24 6.83 -9.21
CA GLU A 164 -0.94 6.85 -8.58
C GLU A 164 -0.98 7.78 -7.37
N TRP A 165 -0.20 7.46 -6.35
CA TRP A 165 -0.09 8.29 -5.16
C TRP A 165 1.27 8.06 -4.51
N GLU A 166 1.86 9.09 -3.94
CA GLU A 166 3.08 8.95 -3.14
C GLU A 166 3.02 9.83 -1.91
N GLY A 167 3.74 9.40 -0.88
CA GLY A 167 3.79 10.07 0.39
C GLY A 167 5.10 9.87 1.13
N GLU A 168 5.37 10.79 2.04
CA GLU A 168 6.48 10.70 2.99
C GLU A 168 5.94 10.35 4.37
N GLY A 169 6.69 9.51 5.09
CA GLY A 169 6.32 9.04 6.39
C GLY A 169 6.43 10.15 7.44
N ILE A 170 5.48 10.15 8.36
CA ILE A 170 5.42 11.08 9.49
C ILE A 170 5.46 10.29 10.80
N GLU A 171 5.75 10.99 11.90
CA GLU A 171 5.81 10.40 13.24
C GLU A 171 6.76 9.18 13.29
N ASN A 172 6.23 8.00 13.60
CA ASN A 172 7.00 6.76 13.69
C ASN A 172 7.40 6.17 12.32
N ALA A 173 6.93 6.76 11.21
CA ALA A 173 7.32 6.42 9.85
C ALA A 173 8.30 7.45 9.25
N GLU A 174 8.78 8.43 10.02
CA GLU A 174 9.78 9.39 9.54
C GLU A 174 11.00 8.69 8.92
N GLY A 175 11.43 9.18 7.76
CA GLY A 175 12.49 8.54 6.96
C GLY A 175 12.00 7.37 6.09
N LEU A 176 10.69 7.18 5.95
CA LEU A 176 10.10 6.27 4.96
C LEU A 176 9.43 7.06 3.83
N TRP A 177 9.48 6.50 2.63
CA TRP A 177 8.67 6.90 1.48
C TRP A 177 7.76 5.75 1.08
N VAL A 178 6.57 6.10 0.59
CA VAL A 178 5.61 5.15 0.04
C VAL A 178 5.10 5.61 -1.32
N GLY A 179 4.93 4.66 -2.24
CA GLY A 179 4.28 4.87 -3.53
C GLY A 179 3.21 3.82 -3.75
N PHE A 180 2.05 4.22 -4.25
CA PHE A 180 0.95 3.36 -4.67
C PHE A 180 0.71 3.50 -6.15
N LEU A 181 0.52 2.37 -6.83
CA LEU A 181 0.13 2.32 -8.23
C LEU A 181 -1.05 1.36 -8.39
N GLY A 182 -2.21 1.90 -8.72
CA GLY A 182 -3.45 1.14 -8.88
C GLY A 182 -3.66 0.70 -10.32
N TRP A 183 -4.17 -0.52 -10.52
CA TRP A 183 -4.40 -1.11 -11.82
C TRP A 183 -5.86 -1.54 -12.07
N LYS A 184 -6.43 -1.24 -13.25
CA LYS A 184 -7.69 -1.78 -13.79
C LYS A 184 -7.46 -3.20 -14.33
N GLY A 185 -8.40 -4.08 -14.02
CA GLY A 185 -8.39 -5.47 -14.48
C GLY A 185 -7.53 -6.38 -13.59
N GLY A 186 -7.93 -7.64 -13.49
CA GLY A 186 -7.24 -8.67 -12.70
C GLY A 186 -5.92 -9.10 -13.34
N VAL A 187 -5.07 -8.15 -13.68
CA VAL A 187 -3.67 -8.47 -13.94
C VAL A 187 -3.14 -9.01 -12.62
N GLU A 188 -2.64 -10.24 -12.61
CA GLU A 188 -1.84 -10.78 -11.51
C GLU A 188 -0.55 -9.94 -11.38
N VAL A 189 -0.68 -8.71 -10.87
CA VAL A 189 0.41 -7.75 -10.84
C VAL A 189 1.02 -7.75 -9.46
N CYS A 190 2.29 -8.16 -9.47
CA CYS A 190 3.31 -8.12 -8.44
C CYS A 190 3.23 -6.89 -7.55
N PHE A 191 3.14 -7.07 -6.23
CA PHE A 191 3.78 -6.10 -5.34
C PHE A 191 5.28 -6.23 -5.59
N PHE A 192 5.88 -5.21 -6.20
CA PHE A 192 7.31 -5.03 -6.18
C PHE A 192 7.63 -4.26 -4.92
N PHE A 193 8.11 -4.96 -3.90
CA PHE A 193 9.07 -4.31 -3.01
C PHE A 193 10.36 -4.23 -3.80
N LEU A 194 10.70 -3.02 -4.23
CA LEU A 194 12.03 -2.71 -4.73
C LEU A 194 12.77 -2.13 -3.53
N LEU A 195 13.37 -3.02 -2.73
CA LEU A 195 14.57 -2.64 -1.99
C LEU A 195 15.62 -2.30 -3.05
N LEU A 196 15.63 -1.04 -3.47
CA LEU A 196 16.67 -0.45 -4.30
C LEU A 196 17.95 -0.37 -3.46
N SER A 197 18.55 -1.53 -3.21
CA SER A 197 19.92 -1.63 -2.72
C SER A 197 20.85 -1.38 -3.91
N PHE A 198 20.98 -0.11 -4.32
CA PHE A 198 21.99 0.28 -5.29
C PHE A 198 23.37 0.24 -4.61
N HIS A 199 24.06 -0.89 -4.77
CA HIS A 199 25.52 -0.99 -4.64
C HIS A 199 26.11 -1.47 -5.97
N ILE A 200 25.67 -0.89 -7.09
CA ILE A 200 26.27 -1.16 -8.40
C ILE A 200 26.47 0.19 -9.10
N PRO A 201 27.71 0.50 -9.55
CA PRO A 201 27.97 1.73 -10.28
C PRO A 201 27.30 1.63 -11.66
N PHE A 202 26.75 2.76 -12.09
CA PHE A 202 26.37 3.14 -13.46
C PHE A 202 26.64 2.12 -14.57
N PHE A 203 25.59 1.88 -15.37
CA PHE A 203 25.47 1.14 -16.64
C PHE A 203 24.65 -0.16 -16.56
N PHE A 204 23.59 -0.20 -17.38
CA PHE A 204 22.61 -1.27 -17.62
C PHE A 204 21.31 -1.24 -16.78
N PHE A 205 20.49 -0.20 -16.99
CA PHE A 205 19.03 -0.37 -16.97
C PHE A 205 18.63 -1.15 -18.23
N TYR A 206 18.70 -2.48 -18.19
CA TYR A 206 17.97 -3.32 -19.14
C TYR A 206 16.61 -3.66 -18.53
N PHE A 207 15.57 -3.17 -19.20
CA PHE A 207 14.17 -3.53 -19.02
C PHE A 207 14.00 -5.03 -18.76
N PHE A 208 13.60 -5.40 -17.54
CA PHE A 208 12.96 -6.68 -17.26
C PHE A 208 11.46 -6.45 -17.06
N LEU A 209 10.77 -6.14 -18.16
CA LEU A 209 9.30 -6.11 -18.25
C LEU A 209 8.73 -7.38 -18.91
N PHE A 210 9.58 -8.40 -19.14
CA PHE A 210 9.19 -9.68 -19.71
C PHE A 210 9.47 -10.83 -18.74
N ALA A 211 8.44 -11.24 -17.98
CA ALA A 211 8.22 -12.61 -17.51
C ALA A 211 6.93 -12.74 -16.67
N CYS A 212 5.78 -12.32 -17.21
CA CYS A 212 4.49 -12.92 -16.80
C CYS A 212 3.87 -13.48 -18.07
N GLY A 213 4.04 -14.80 -18.25
CA GLY A 213 3.60 -15.52 -19.43
C GLY A 213 2.12 -15.34 -19.69
N TRP A 214 1.79 -14.94 -20.90
CA TRP A 214 0.52 -15.28 -21.51
C TRP A 214 0.57 -16.78 -21.82
N GLY A 215 -0.11 -17.57 -21.00
CA GLY A 215 -0.34 -18.99 -21.21
C GLY A 215 -1.80 -19.29 -20.93
N ASP A 216 -2.58 -19.31 -22.01
CA ASP A 216 -3.82 -20.07 -22.27
C ASP A 216 -4.90 -20.10 -21.19
N TRP A 217 -6.09 -19.55 -21.46
CA TRP A 217 -7.39 -20.20 -21.19
C TRP A 217 -8.48 -19.58 -22.09
N LEU A 218 -8.55 -20.04 -23.34
CA LEU A 218 -9.81 -20.26 -24.07
C LEU A 218 -10.01 -21.78 -24.11
N THR A 219 -10.88 -22.29 -23.21
CA THR A 219 -11.77 -23.47 -23.27
C THR A 219 -12.01 -24.00 -21.87
#